data_AF-A0A7I9XF13-F1
#
_entry.id   AF-A0A7I9XF13-F1
#
_cell.length_a   1.000
_cell.length_b   1.000
_cell.length_c   1.000
_cell.angle_alpha   90.00
_cell.angle_beta   90.00
_cell.angle_gamma   90.00
#
_symmetry.space_group_name_H-M   'P 1'
#
loop_
_entity.id
_entity.type
_entity.pdbx_description
1 polymer ?
#
loop_
_entity_poly.entity_id
_entity_poly.type
_entity_poly.pdbx_seq_one_letter_code
_entity_poly.pdbx_strand_id
1 'polypeptide(L)'
;MSGEATTPAEETPATNEPHITVLRGNPSDEEVAALVAVLGTAGGGAADTGPPERNMWGHPVDKLRYPLFSWQRITLLERTHMRR
;
A
#
# COMPACT_ATOMS: atom_id res chain seq x y z
N MET A 1 52.72 7.30 8.85
CA MET A 1 51.26 7.10 8.99
C MET A 1 50.66 8.40 9.49
N SER A 2 50.19 9.26 8.59
CA SER A 2 49.41 10.45 8.95
C SER A 2 48.01 10.22 8.44
N GLY A 3 47.05 10.08 9.35
CA GLY A 3 45.64 9.91 9.04
C GLY A 3 45.03 11.25 8.64
N GLU A 4 44.50 11.32 7.42
CA GLU A 4 43.56 12.36 7.03
C GLU A 4 42.17 11.89 7.46
N ALA A 5 41.59 12.59 8.44
CA ALA A 5 40.19 12.42 8.80
C ALA A 5 39.33 13.07 7.71
N THR A 6 38.80 12.27 6.78
CA THR A 6 37.72 12.71 5.90
C THR A 6 36.45 12.87 6.75
N THR A 7 36.14 14.11 7.10
CA THR A 7 34.82 14.51 7.61
C THR A 7 33.77 14.13 6.58
N PRO A 8 32.76 13.28 6.91
CA PRO A 8 31.67 13.05 6.00
C PRO A 8 30.85 14.34 5.89
N ALA A 9 30.71 14.85 4.67
CA ALA A 9 29.82 15.96 4.36
C ALA A 9 28.40 15.57 4.80
N GLU A 10 27.85 16.37 5.72
CA GLU A 10 26.49 16.24 6.23
C GLU A 10 25.52 16.60 5.09
N GLU A 11 25.01 15.58 4.42
CA GLU A 11 24.01 15.69 3.37
C GLU A 11 22.70 16.15 4.02
N THR A 12 22.44 17.45 3.99
CA THR A 12 21.19 18.03 4.50
C THR A 12 20.04 17.46 3.66
N PRO A 13 19.02 16.82 4.28
CA PRO A 13 17.92 16.25 3.52
C PRO A 13 17.20 17.37 2.76
N ALA A 14 17.11 17.23 1.43
CA ALA A 14 16.35 18.14 0.60
C ALA A 14 14.91 18.21 1.14
N THR A 15 14.53 19.37 1.66
CA THR A 15 13.17 19.63 2.13
C THR A 15 12.28 19.60 0.89
N ASN A 16 11.47 18.54 0.74
CA ASN A 16 10.51 18.42 -0.35
C ASN A 16 9.40 19.46 -0.15
N GLU A 17 9.60 20.65 -0.70
CA GLU A 17 8.58 21.70 -0.71
C GLU A 17 7.45 21.29 -1.67
N PRO A 18 6.17 21.38 -1.25
CA PRO A 18 5.05 20.96 -2.10
C PRO A 18 4.96 21.84 -3.35
N HIS A 19 5.14 21.23 -4.53
CA HIS A 19 5.05 21.90 -5.84
C HIS A 19 3.62 22.32 -6.26
N ILE A 20 2.60 22.01 -5.45
CA ILE A 20 1.21 22.32 -5.73
C ILE A 20 0.59 22.97 -4.49
N THR A 21 -0.15 24.06 -4.70
CA THR A 21 -0.87 24.78 -3.65
C THR A 21 -2.38 24.55 -3.79
N VAL A 22 -3.05 24.17 -2.70
CA VAL A 22 -4.51 24.07 -2.64
C VAL A 22 -5.10 25.46 -2.41
N LEU A 23 -5.74 26.03 -3.43
CA LEU A 23 -6.35 27.36 -3.34
C LEU A 23 -7.71 27.34 -2.63
N ARG A 24 -8.43 26.21 -2.72
CA ARG A 24 -9.74 26.00 -2.09
C ARG A 24 -9.81 24.57 -1.59
N GLY A 25 -9.95 24.42 -0.26
CA GLY A 25 -10.21 23.14 0.39
C GLY A 25 -11.55 23.17 1.14
N ASN A 26 -12.00 22.00 1.60
CA ASN A 26 -13.23 21.81 2.38
C ASN A 26 -14.53 22.14 1.60
N PRO A 27 -14.89 21.33 0.58
CA PRO A 27 -16.18 21.48 -0.11
C PRO A 27 -17.34 21.28 0.87
N SER A 28 -18.51 21.85 0.56
CA SER A 28 -19.72 21.59 1.34
C SER A 28 -20.29 20.20 1.07
N ASP A 29 -21.15 19.70 1.97
CA ASP A 29 -21.79 18.39 1.82
C ASP A 29 -22.62 18.33 0.52
N GLU A 30 -23.23 19.46 0.10
CA GLU A 30 -23.97 19.56 -1.16
C GLU A 30 -23.07 19.44 -2.39
N GLU A 31 -21.89 20.07 -2.37
CA GLU A 31 -20.92 19.99 -3.47
C GLU A 31 -20.37 18.56 -3.62
N VAL A 32 -20.10 17.89 -2.49
CA VAL A 32 -19.70 16.48 -2.46
C VAL A 32 -20.82 15.60 -3.03
N ALA A 33 -22.06 15.82 -2.61
CA ALA A 33 -23.21 15.05 -3.09
C ALA A 33 -23.41 15.23 -4.61
N ALA A 34 -23.32 16.46 -5.11
CA ALA A 34 -23.43 16.75 -6.54
C ALA A 34 -22.33 16.03 -7.35
N LEU A 35 -21.09 16.05 -6.86
CA LEU A 35 -19.97 15.34 -7.49
C LEU A 35 -20.22 13.83 -7.53
N VAL A 36 -20.59 13.22 -6.41
CA VAL A 36 -20.90 11.78 -6.33
C VAL A 36 -22.04 11.40 -7.26
N ALA A 37 -23.09 12.21 -7.36
CA ALA A 37 -24.22 11.95 -8.26
C ALA A 37 -23.78 11.94 -9.74
N VAL A 38 -22.94 12.89 -10.16
CA VAL A 38 -22.41 12.93 -11.53
C VAL A 38 -21.49 11.74 -11.79
N LEU A 39 -20.55 11.42 -10.89
CA LEU A 39 -19.66 10.27 -11.04
C LEU A 39 -20.42 8.94 -11.02
N GLY A 40 -21.47 8.83 -10.20
CA GLY A 40 -22.31 7.64 -10.11
C GLY A 40 -23.20 7.41 -11.33
N THR A 41 -23.56 8.46 -12.06
CA THR A 41 -24.28 8.33 -13.34
C THR A 41 -23.34 8.05 -14.51
N ALA A 42 -22.10 8.54 -14.46
CA ALA A 42 -21.06 8.29 -15.47
C ALA A 42 -20.40 6.91 -15.31
N GLY A 43 -20.19 6.45 -14.08
CA GLY A 43 -19.72 5.10 -13.76
C GLY A 43 -20.85 4.11 -14.01
N GLY A 44 -20.79 3.36 -15.10
CA GLY A 44 -21.75 2.32 -15.43
C GLY A 44 -22.05 1.42 -14.22
N GLY A 45 -23.32 1.03 -14.09
CA GLY A 45 -23.86 0.32 -12.92
C GLY A 45 -23.01 -0.87 -12.48
N ALA A 46 -23.13 -1.22 -11.19
CA ALA A 46 -22.33 -2.24 -10.50
C ALA A 46 -21.95 -3.38 -11.46
N ALA A 47 -20.70 -3.34 -11.94
CA ALA A 47 -20.14 -4.45 -12.68
C ALA A 47 -20.31 -5.66 -11.77
N ASP A 48 -20.83 -6.75 -12.33
CA ASP A 48 -20.88 -8.03 -11.64
C ASP A 48 -19.49 -8.25 -11.05
N THR A 49 -19.39 -8.14 -9.72
CA THR A 49 -18.15 -8.36 -9.03
C THR A 49 -17.92 -9.84 -9.23
N GLY A 50 -17.14 -10.17 -10.26
CA GLY A 50 -16.77 -11.54 -10.57
C GLY A 50 -16.19 -12.22 -9.33
N PRO A 51 -15.84 -13.50 -9.42
CA PRO A 51 -15.29 -14.24 -8.30
C PRO A 51 -14.25 -13.40 -7.56
N PRO A 52 -14.35 -13.28 -6.23
CA PRO A 52 -13.51 -12.35 -5.48
C PRO A 52 -12.05 -12.57 -5.86
N GLU A 53 -11.37 -11.47 -6.19
CA GLU A 53 -9.95 -11.49 -6.52
C GLU A 53 -9.21 -12.24 -5.41
N ARG A 54 -8.30 -13.13 -5.79
CA ARG A 54 -7.63 -14.01 -4.85
C ARG A 54 -6.73 -13.18 -3.93
N ASN A 55 -7.24 -12.85 -2.74
CA ASN A 55 -6.50 -12.08 -1.75
C ASN A 55 -5.59 -13.00 -0.92
N MET A 56 -4.30 -12.98 -1.24
CA MET A 56 -3.27 -13.74 -0.51
C MET A 56 -2.73 -12.99 0.72
N TRP A 57 -3.18 -11.76 0.97
CA TRP A 57 -2.72 -10.95 2.08
C TRP A 57 -3.38 -11.37 3.38
N GLY A 58 -2.58 -11.47 4.44
CA GLY A 58 -3.09 -11.67 5.79
C GLY A 58 -3.57 -13.09 6.10
N HIS A 59 -3.13 -14.08 5.32
CA HIS A 59 -3.47 -15.47 5.60
C HIS A 59 -2.95 -15.87 7.00
N PRO A 60 -3.69 -16.64 7.81
CA PRO A 60 -3.26 -16.99 9.18
C PRO A 60 -1.87 -17.62 9.26
N VAL A 61 -1.45 -18.34 8.22
CA VAL A 61 -0.11 -18.93 8.11
C VAL A 61 1.02 -17.90 8.20
N ASP A 62 0.79 -16.68 7.71
CA ASP A 62 1.80 -15.62 7.66
C ASP A 62 2.06 -15.02 9.06
N LYS A 63 1.10 -15.22 9.98
CA LYS A 63 1.21 -14.77 11.39
C LYS A 63 1.97 -15.74 12.28
N LEU A 64 2.22 -16.98 11.82
CA LEU A 64 2.87 -18.01 12.61
C LEU A 64 4.39 -17.78 12.68
N ARG A 65 4.92 -17.72 13.90
CA ARG A 65 6.36 -17.58 14.16
C ARG A 65 7.01 -18.95 14.35
N TYR A 66 7.28 -19.63 13.25
CA TYR A 66 8.12 -20.82 13.23
C TYR A 66 9.54 -20.50 12.77
N PRO A 67 10.56 -21.25 13.23
CA PRO A 67 11.90 -21.19 12.65
C PRO A 67 11.87 -21.42 11.14
N LEU A 68 12.78 -20.79 10.39
CA LEU A 68 12.81 -20.86 8.92
C LEU A 68 12.94 -22.28 8.37
N PHE A 69 13.62 -23.16 9.10
CA PHE A 69 13.82 -24.58 8.77
C PHE A 69 12.70 -25.49 9.27
N SER A 70 11.64 -24.95 9.88
CA SER A 70 10.51 -25.75 10.35
C SER A 70 9.76 -26.34 9.17
N TRP A 71 9.66 -27.67 9.15
CA TRP A 71 8.87 -28.36 8.12
C TRP A 71 7.39 -27.97 8.17
N GLN A 72 6.84 -27.71 9.37
CA GLN A 72 5.47 -27.18 9.51
C GLN A 72 5.29 -25.84 8.78
N ARG A 73 6.28 -24.94 8.85
CA ARG A 73 6.26 -23.67 8.12
C ARG A 73 6.30 -23.89 6.61
N ILE A 74 7.21 -24.74 6.14
CA ILE A 74 7.41 -25.03 4.71
C ILE A 74 6.13 -25.61 4.11
N THR A 75 5.54 -26.62 4.76
CA THR A 75 4.34 -27.30 4.26
C THR A 75 3.12 -26.39 4.25
N LEU A 76 2.89 -25.60 5.31
CA LEU A 76 1.74 -24.69 5.36
C LEU A 76 1.88 -23.59 4.30
N LEU A 77 3.07 -23.02 4.13
CA LEU A 77 3.34 -22.02 3.10
C LEU A 77 3.11 -22.57 1.68
N GLU A 78 3.64 -23.77 1.39
CA GLU A 78 3.48 -24.41 0.08
C GLU A 78 2.00 -24.67 -0.23
N ARG A 79 1.24 -25.24 0.72
CA ARG A 79 -0.18 -25.55 0.53
C ARG A 79 -1.04 -24.30 0.34
N THR A 80 -0.77 -23.24 1.09
CA THR A 80 -1.55 -22.00 1.02
C THR A 80 -1.20 -21.18 -0.21
N HIS A 81 0.09 -21.01 -0.49
CA HIS A 81 0.55 -20.02 -1.47
C HIS A 81 0.96 -20.63 -2.81
N MET A 82 1.45 -21.86 -2.85
CA MET A 82 2.08 -22.44 -4.05
C MET A 82 1.23 -23.50 -4.76
N ARG A 83 0.35 -24.23 -4.06
CA ARG A 83 -0.51 -25.24 -4.69
C ARG A 83 -1.75 -24.62 -5.33
N ARG A 84 -2.06 -25.07 -6.55
CA ARG A 84 -3.30 -24.82 -7.30
C ARG A 84 -4.19 -26.06 -7.25
#